data_AF-A0A7J6RT53-F1
#
_entry.id   AF-A0A7J6RT53-F1
#
_cell.length_a   1.000
_cell.length_b   1.000
_cell.length_c   1.000
_cell.angle_alpha   90.00
_cell.angle_beta   90.00
_cell.angle_gamma   90.00
#
_symmetry.space_group_name_H-M   'P 1'
#
loop_
_entity.id
_entity.type
_entity.pdbx_description
1 polymer ?
#
loop_
_entity_poly.entity_id
_entity_poly.type
_entity_poly.pdbx_seq_one_letter_code
_entity_poly.pdbx_strand_id
1 'polypeptide(L)'
;MLCTASRNMNSDSNGHTGLKVAGGIGFVKGVLCMELLIGNSGSVPLTGFAIQCNKNAFGLAPKSTQIAGMPDTLQPGSSVSVRVPLEPNRLNSGSPPPNHPPLLLQ
;
A
#
# COMPACT_ATOMS: atom_id res chain seq x y z
N MET A 1 -10.23 3.51 -3.86
CA MET A 1 -9.85 2.22 -3.24
C MET A 1 -8.88 2.52 -2.12
N LEU A 2 -9.18 2.15 -0.88
CA LEU A 2 -8.25 2.35 0.24
C LEU A 2 -7.60 1.01 0.56
N CYS A 3 -6.33 0.85 0.20
CA CYS A 3 -5.49 -0.23 0.70
C CYS A 3 -4.59 0.35 1.78
N THR A 4 -4.57 -0.29 2.94
CA THR A 4 -3.83 0.19 4.11
C THR A 4 -2.57 -0.65 4.23
N ALA A 5 -1.41 0.02 4.19
CA ALA A 5 -0.16 -0.57 4.64
C ALA A 5 -0.07 -0.39 6.16
N SER A 6 0.10 -1.48 6.90
CA SER A 6 0.23 -1.49 8.36
C SER A 6 1.60 -2.03 8.76
N ARG A 7 2.05 -1.69 9.97
CA ARG A 7 3.33 -2.17 10.53
C ARG A 7 3.28 -2.25 12.06
N ASN A 8 4.23 -2.98 12.66
CA ASN A 8 4.50 -2.88 14.10
C ASN A 8 5.35 -1.64 14.36
N MET A 9 4.84 -0.69 15.17
CA MET A 9 5.43 0.63 15.33
C MET A 9 5.89 0.87 16.76
N ASN A 10 7.16 1.20 16.94
CA ASN A 10 7.57 2.04 18.06
C ASN A 10 7.35 3.49 17.62
N SER A 11 6.45 4.22 18.28
CA SER A 11 6.16 5.63 17.98
C SER A 11 7.41 6.48 18.23
N ASP A 12 7.64 7.51 17.40
CA ASP A 12 8.64 8.52 17.72
C ASP A 12 8.14 9.46 18.85
N SER A 13 9.02 10.33 19.34
CA SER A 13 8.76 11.24 20.47
C SER A 13 7.64 12.25 20.23
N ASN A 14 7.11 12.37 19.00
CA ASN A 14 6.02 13.28 18.64
C ASN A 14 4.70 12.53 18.32
N GLY A 15 4.65 11.22 18.54
CA GLY A 15 3.46 10.41 18.24
C GLY A 15 3.20 10.24 16.74
N HIS A 16 4.12 10.70 15.89
CA HIS A 16 4.04 10.48 14.46
C HIS A 16 4.69 9.14 14.14
N THR A 17 4.00 8.38 13.31
CA THR A 17 4.57 7.16 12.80
C THR A 17 5.32 7.58 11.56
N GLY A 18 6.64 7.70 11.63
CA GLY A 18 7.49 8.22 10.54
C GLY A 18 7.48 7.45 9.20
N LEU A 19 6.42 6.72 8.87
CA LEU A 19 6.22 6.04 7.61
C LEU A 19 5.55 6.96 6.60
N LYS A 20 6.14 7.03 5.43
CA LYS A 20 5.56 7.63 4.25
C LYS A 20 5.26 6.53 3.25
N VAL A 21 4.03 6.48 2.73
CA VAL A 21 3.66 5.55 1.66
C VAL A 21 3.06 6.36 0.53
N ALA A 22 3.69 6.30 -0.63
CA ALA A 22 3.12 6.76 -1.89
C ALA A 22 2.84 5.54 -2.76
N GLY A 23 1.78 5.57 -3.56
CA GLY A 23 1.48 4.42 -4.40
C GLY A 23 0.60 4.74 -5.60
N GLY A 24 0.70 3.86 -6.59
CA GLY A 24 -0.09 3.86 -7.81
C GLY A 24 -0.51 2.44 -8.18
N ILE A 25 -1.46 2.33 -9.10
CA ILE A 25 -1.90 1.05 -9.66
C ILE A 25 -1.57 1.07 -11.16
N GLY A 26 -0.99 -0.02 -11.65
CA GLY A 26 -0.62 -0.15 -13.06
C GLY A 26 -0.47 -1.61 -13.48
N PHE A 27 -0.28 -1.81 -14.78
CA PHE A 27 0.00 -3.13 -15.33
C PHE A 27 1.49 -3.29 -15.61
N VAL A 28 2.09 -4.35 -15.08
CA VAL A 28 3.49 -4.70 -15.35
C VAL A 28 3.50 -6.05 -16.06
N LYS A 29 3.90 -6.08 -17.33
CA LYS A 29 3.89 -7.29 -18.17
C LYS A 29 2.53 -8.02 -18.17
N GLY A 30 1.43 -7.26 -18.16
CA GLY A 30 0.06 -7.79 -18.14
C GLY A 30 -0.47 -8.19 -16.76
N VAL A 31 0.33 -8.08 -15.70
CA VAL A 31 -0.12 -8.33 -14.31
C VAL A 31 -0.51 -7.00 -13.67
N LEU A 32 -1.72 -6.93 -13.12
CA LEU A 32 -2.17 -5.79 -12.32
C LEU A 32 -1.37 -5.73 -11.03
N CYS A 33 -0.70 -4.61 -10.78
CA CYS A 33 0.20 -4.42 -9.66
C CYS A 33 -0.09 -3.07 -8.97
N MET A 34 0.08 -3.05 -7.66
CA MET A 34 0.24 -1.82 -6.89
C MET A 34 1.73 -1.53 -6.77
N GLU A 35 2.16 -0.37 -7.26
CA GLU A 35 3.52 0.13 -7.05
C GLU A 35 3.50 1.02 -5.80
N LEU A 36 4.40 0.74 -4.86
CA LEU A 36 4.47 1.43 -3.58
C LEU A 36 5.89 1.95 -3.37
N LEU A 37 6.01 3.22 -2.99
CA LEU A 37 7.21 3.81 -2.44
C LEU A 37 7.00 3.98 -0.94
N ILE A 38 7.76 3.22 -0.15
CA ILE A 38 7.68 3.22 1.30
C ILE A 38 8.95 3.86 1.85
N GLY A 39 8.81 4.92 2.64
CA GLY A 39 9.91 5.64 3.28
C GLY A 39 9.78 5.69 4.79
N ASN A 40 10.92 5.68 5.48
CA ASN A 40 11.01 5.95 6.91
C ASN A 40 11.63 7.35 7.12
N SER A 41 10.80 8.34 7.45
CA SER A 41 11.23 9.67 7.89
C SER A 41 11.22 9.83 9.42
N GLY A 42 11.00 8.76 10.17
CA GLY A 42 11.08 8.77 11.63
C GLY A 42 12.51 8.56 12.13
N SER A 43 12.69 8.56 13.45
CA SER A 43 13.98 8.35 14.12
C SER A 43 14.25 6.90 14.53
N VAL A 44 13.28 6.00 14.35
CA VAL A 44 13.36 4.58 14.77
C VAL A 44 13.24 3.67 13.54
N PRO A 45 13.97 2.54 13.49
CA PRO A 45 13.79 1.54 12.43
C PRO A 45 12.36 0.98 12.40
N LEU A 46 11.82 0.76 11.20
CA LEU A 46 10.47 0.24 11.00
C LEU A 46 10.54 -1.23 10.59
N THR A 47 9.69 -2.09 11.18
CA THR A 47 9.65 -3.53 10.90
C THR A 47 8.22 -4.06 10.81
N GLY A 48 8.07 -5.32 10.38
CA GLY A 48 6.78 -6.02 10.42
C GLY A 48 5.74 -5.46 9.45
N PHE A 49 6.16 -5.17 8.21
CA PHE A 49 5.28 -4.61 7.19
C PHE A 49 4.24 -5.63 6.71
N ALA A 50 2.99 -5.19 6.62
CA ALA A 50 1.90 -5.95 6.05
C ALA A 50 1.01 -5.05 5.20
N ILE A 51 0.39 -5.62 4.16
CA ILE A 51 -0.60 -4.93 3.34
C ILE A 51 -1.94 -5.64 3.44
N GLN A 52 -2.97 -4.83 3.63
CA GLN A 52 -4.34 -5.29 3.60
C GLN A 52 -5.18 -4.31 2.75
N CYS A 53 -5.89 -4.86 1.78
CA CYS A 53 -6.94 -4.12 1.09
C CYS A 53 -8.28 -4.42 1.75
N ASN A 54 -9.13 -3.40 1.88
CA ASN A 54 -10.52 -3.61 2.26
C ASN A 54 -11.33 -4.10 1.04
N LYS A 55 -12.55 -4.58 1.31
CA LYS A 55 -13.54 -4.82 0.27
C LYS A 55 -13.72 -3.57 -0.59
N ASN A 56 -13.72 -3.76 -1.89
CA ASN A 56 -13.82 -2.69 -2.89
C ASN A 56 -14.65 -3.16 -4.08
N ALA A 57 -15.17 -2.22 -4.85
CA ALA A 57 -16.11 -2.50 -5.94
C ALA A 57 -15.54 -3.37 -7.07
N PHE A 58 -14.20 -3.41 -7.23
CA PHE A 58 -13.51 -4.22 -8.23
C PHE A 58 -13.03 -5.57 -7.68
N GLY A 59 -13.28 -5.81 -6.40
CA GLY A 59 -12.82 -7.01 -5.71
C GLY A 59 -11.31 -7.17 -5.64
N LEU A 60 -10.51 -6.11 -5.79
CA LEU A 60 -9.05 -6.27 -5.79
C LEU A 60 -8.55 -6.73 -4.42
N ALA A 61 -7.70 -7.75 -4.43
CA ALA A 61 -6.95 -8.20 -3.27
C ALA A 61 -5.47 -8.41 -3.63
N PRO A 62 -4.53 -8.20 -2.69
CA PRO A 62 -3.15 -8.56 -2.91
C PRO A 62 -3.01 -10.09 -3.00
N LYS A 63 -2.16 -10.58 -3.92
CA LYS A 63 -1.86 -12.01 -4.07
C LYS A 63 -1.20 -12.63 -2.84
N SER A 64 -0.48 -11.81 -2.09
CA SER A 64 0.24 -12.20 -0.88
C SER A 64 0.15 -11.07 0.13
N THR A 65 0.06 -11.41 1.40
CA THR A 65 0.17 -10.46 2.51
C THR A 65 1.62 -9.99 2.72
N GLN A 66 2.59 -10.81 2.29
CA GLN A 66 4.00 -10.47 2.30
C GLN A 66 4.38 -9.75 0.99
N ILE A 67 5.02 -8.59 1.16
CA ILE A 67 5.46 -7.75 0.05
C ILE A 67 6.80 -8.26 -0.46
N ALA A 68 6.83 -8.83 -1.66
CA ALA A 68 8.07 -9.26 -2.29
C ALA A 68 9.02 -8.05 -2.49
N GLY A 69 10.27 -8.18 -2.02
CA GLY A 69 11.28 -7.13 -2.12
C GLY A 69 11.25 -6.09 -0.99
N MET A 70 10.36 -6.22 -0.01
CA MET A 70 10.39 -5.39 1.20
C MET A 70 11.45 -5.93 2.18
N PRO A 71 12.37 -5.09 2.69
CA PRO A 71 13.28 -5.51 3.75
C PRO A 71 12.53 -5.72 5.07
N ASP A 72 13.03 -6.62 5.90
CA ASP A 72 12.46 -6.87 7.24
C ASP A 72 12.53 -5.64 8.14
N THR A 73 13.54 -4.78 7.91
CA THR A 73 13.74 -3.52 8.62
C THR A 73 14.04 -2.38 7.64
N LEU A 74 13.31 -1.28 7.76
CA LEU A 74 13.57 -0.02 7.05
C LEU A 74 14.17 1.01 8.01
N GLN A 75 15.44 1.35 7.80
CA GLN A 75 16.18 2.28 8.64
C GLN A 75 15.68 3.73 8.49
N PRO A 76 15.83 4.58 9.52
CA PRO A 76 15.58 6.02 9.42
C PRO A 76 16.24 6.66 8.20
N GLY A 77 15.51 7.53 7.50
CA GLY A 77 15.94 8.19 6.27
C GLY A 77 15.92 7.33 5.00
N SER A 78 15.64 6.02 5.11
CA SER A 78 15.65 5.12 3.97
C SER A 78 14.28 5.01 3.29
N SER A 79 14.28 4.68 2.00
CA SER A 79 13.08 4.35 1.24
C SER A 79 13.29 3.13 0.35
N VAL A 80 12.18 2.45 0.02
CA VAL A 80 12.16 1.26 -0.83
C VAL A 80 10.95 1.30 -1.74
N SER A 81 11.16 0.92 -2.99
CA SER A 81 10.10 0.75 -3.98
C SER A 81 9.78 -0.73 -4.13
N VAL A 82 8.51 -1.08 -3.95
CA VAL A 82 8.02 -2.46 -3.99
C VAL A 82 6.79 -2.57 -4.87
N ARG A 83 6.57 -3.77 -5.41
CA ARG A 83 5.42 -4.08 -6.26
C ARG A 83 4.61 -5.20 -5.65
N VAL A 84 3.30 -4.99 -5.56
CA VAL A 84 2.36 -5.95 -4.99
C VAL A 84 1.40 -6.39 -6.09
N PRO A 85 1.50 -7.64 -6.57
CA PRO A 85 0.53 -8.16 -7.52
C PRO A 85 -0.87 -8.20 -6.92
N LEU A 86 -1.86 -7.78 -7.69
CA LEU A 86 -3.27 -7.76 -7.30
C LEU A 86 -4.07 -8.79 -8.10
N GLU A 87 -5.10 -9.34 -7.48
CA GLU A 87 -6.10 -10.20 -8.10
C GLU A 87 -7.50 -9.58 -7.99
N PRO A 88 -8.23 -9.45 -9.10
CA PRO A 88 -9.61 -8.97 -9.08
C PRO A 88 -10.58 -10.02 -8.53
N ASN A 89 -11.80 -9.59 -8.21
CA ASN A 89 -12.91 -10.45 -7.81
C ASN A 89 -12.71 -11.28 -6.52
N ARG A 90 -11.77 -10.90 -5.65
CA ARG A 90 -11.50 -11.56 -4.36
C ARG A 90 -12.15 -10.87 -3.16
N LEU A 91 -12.17 -9.54 -3.15
CA LEU A 91 -12.68 -8.73 -2.04
C LEU A 91 -13.81 -7.79 -2.50
N ASN A 92 -14.87 -8.34 -3.09
CA ASN A 92 -15.94 -7.51 -3.63
C ASN A 92 -16.77 -6.85 -2.51
N SER A 93 -17.01 -5.54 -2.61
CA SER A 93 -17.89 -4.82 -1.68
C SER A 93 -19.38 -5.03 -2.00
N GLY A 94 -19.72 -5.47 -3.21
CA GLY A 94 -21.11 -5.62 -3.67
C GLY A 94 -21.82 -4.28 -3.94
N SER A 95 -21.19 -3.16 -3.61
CA SER A 95 -21.62 -1.82 -3.95
C SER A 95 -20.80 -1.28 -5.13
N PRO A 96 -21.45 -0.63 -6.12
CA PRO A 96 -20.74 0.08 -7.17
C PRO A 96 -19.79 1.14 -6.58
N PRO A 97 -18.72 1.53 -7.28
CA PRO A 97 -17.97 2.72 -6.91
C PRO A 97 -18.95 3.91 -6.85
N PRO A 98 -18.85 4.82 -5.86
CA PRO A 98 -19.63 6.05 -5.89
C PRO A 98 -19.37 6.76 -7.23
N ASN A 99 -20.44 7.19 -7.89
CA ASN A 99 -20.36 7.97 -9.12
C ASN A 99 -19.69 9.31 -8.80
N HIS A 100 -18.35 9.35 -8.82
CA HIS A 100 -17.62 10.60 -8.88
C HIS A 100 -17.60 11.03 -10.35
N PRO A 101 -18.01 12.26 -10.68
CA PRO A 101 -17.79 12.79 -12.03
C PRO A 101 -16.31 12.62 -12.38
N PRO A 102 -15.97 12.28 -13.64
CA PRO A 102 -14.59 12.15 -14.05
C PRO A 102 -13.84 13.43 -13.64
N LEU A 103 -12.68 13.26 -13.01
CA LEU A 103 -11.75 14.36 -12.79
C LEU A 103 -11.28 14.83 -14.17
N LEU A 104 -11.99 15.81 -14.72
CA LEU A 104 -11.52 16.57 -15.85
C LEU A 104 -10.32 17.37 -15.34
N LEU A 105 -9.11 17.03 -15.81
CA LEU A 105 -7.95 17.90 -15.68
C LEU A 105 -8.27 19.19 -16.44
N GLN A 106 -8.74 20.21 -15.71
CA GLN A 106 -8.88 21.58 -16.20
C GLN A 106 -7.53 22.30 -16.11
#